data_AF-A0A4R6VKA4-F1
#
_entry.id   AF-A0A4R6VKA4-F1
#
_cell.length_a   1.000
_cell.length_b   1.000
_cell.length_c   1.000
_cell.angle_alpha   90.00
_cell.angle_beta   90.00
_cell.angle_gamma   90.00
#
_symmetry.space_group_name_H-M   'P 1'
#
loop_
_entity.id
_entity.type
_entity.pdbx_description
1 polymer ?
#
loop_
_entity_poly.entity_id
_entity_poly.type
_entity_poly.pdbx_seq_one_letter_code
_entity_poly.pdbx_strand_id
1 'polypeptide(L)'
;MANRKAPSHSTANSMRESLRQKAIEICDKKIAQKGEGVGISFYAFFKNKNDAPDILMEAAQWWIEKHQLDHFEKAVKIKTMIEKGL
;
A
#
# COMPACT_ATOMS: atom_id res chain seq x y z
N MET A 1 37.26 19.76 -7.37
CA MET A 1 36.80 18.75 -6.39
C MET A 1 35.28 18.88 -6.27
N ALA A 2 34.52 18.01 -6.93
CA ALA A 2 33.06 18.06 -6.91
C ALA A 2 32.55 17.53 -5.56
N ASN A 3 31.90 18.41 -4.80
CA ASN A 3 31.26 18.08 -3.53
C ASN A 3 30.03 17.20 -3.82
N ARG A 4 30.21 15.88 -3.81
CA ARG A 4 29.09 14.93 -3.88
C ARG A 4 28.37 14.96 -2.54
N LYS A 5 27.30 15.75 -2.44
CA LYS A 5 26.28 15.56 -1.40
C LYS A 5 25.73 14.15 -1.57
N ALA A 6 26.04 13.26 -0.64
CA ALA A 6 25.37 11.97 -0.55
C ALA A 6 23.85 12.20 -0.42
N PRO A 7 23.00 11.40 -1.07
CA PRO A 7 21.58 11.45 -0.81
C PRO A 7 21.35 11.06 0.66
N SER A 8 20.90 12.03 1.44
CA SER A 8 20.36 11.83 2.77
C SER A 8 19.06 11.03 2.64
N HIS A 9 19.14 9.71 2.74
CA HIS A 9 17.99 8.86 3.03
C HIS A 9 18.11 8.39 4.47
N SER A 10 17.66 9.25 5.38
CA SER A 10 17.39 8.90 6.76
C SER A 10 16.03 8.18 6.84
N THR A 11 16.06 6.94 7.34
CA THR A 11 15.11 6.32 8.27
C THR A 11 13.63 6.11 7.87
N ALA A 12 13.26 4.82 7.88
CA ALA A 12 11.93 4.17 7.94
C ALA A 12 11.30 3.69 6.61
N ASN A 13 11.33 2.37 6.39
CA ASN A 13 10.55 1.59 5.41
C ASN A 13 9.03 1.67 5.67
N SER A 14 8.45 2.87 5.68
CA SER A 14 7.01 3.09 5.75
C SER A 14 6.47 3.47 4.38
N MET A 15 5.33 2.89 4.01
CA MET A 15 4.60 3.15 2.77
C MET A 15 4.37 4.66 2.59
N ARG A 16 4.55 5.19 1.38
CA ARG A 16 4.38 6.63 1.11
C ARG A 16 2.94 7.07 1.38
N GLU A 17 2.78 8.31 1.84
CA GLU A 17 1.46 8.83 2.24
C GLU A 17 0.43 8.82 1.11
N SER A 18 0.84 9.14 -0.11
CA SER A 18 -0.07 9.09 -1.27
C SER A 18 -0.60 7.68 -1.58
N LEU A 19 0.21 6.64 -1.30
CA LEU A 19 -0.21 5.26 -1.48
C LEU A 19 -1.10 4.80 -0.33
N ARG A 20 -0.83 5.25 0.90
CA ARG A 20 -1.67 5.02 2.09
C ARG A 20 -3.07 5.60 1.89
N GLN A 21 -3.17 6.86 1.50
CA GLN A 21 -4.45 7.52 1.22
C GLN A 21 -5.24 6.78 0.14
N LYS A 22 -4.58 6.45 -0.99
CA LYS A 22 -5.21 5.72 -2.08
C LYS A 22 -5.72 4.34 -1.64
N ALA A 23 -4.94 3.61 -0.84
CA ALA A 23 -5.33 2.31 -0.33
C ALA A 23 -6.55 2.39 0.60
N ILE A 24 -6.61 3.41 1.47
CA ILE A 24 -7.79 3.68 2.32
C ILE A 24 -9.02 3.97 1.46
N GLU A 25 -8.92 4.88 0.48
CA GLU A 25 -10.04 5.22 -0.42
C GLU A 25 -10.59 3.99 -1.16
N ILE A 26 -9.69 3.10 -1.62
CA ILE A 26 -10.09 1.86 -2.26
C ILE A 26 -10.74 0.90 -1.28
N CYS A 27 -10.22 0.76 -0.06
CA CYS A 27 -10.86 -0.06 0.98
C CYS A 27 -12.28 0.43 1.27
N ASP A 28 -12.45 1.73 1.49
CA ASP A 28 -13.77 2.34 1.75
C ASP A 28 -14.74 2.11 0.61
N LYS A 29 -14.30 2.33 -0.63
CA LYS A 29 -15.12 2.06 -1.82
C LYS A 29 -15.55 0.59 -1.88
N LYS A 30 -14.66 -0.35 -1.59
CA LYS A 30 -14.97 -1.79 -1.64
C LYS A 30 -15.92 -2.20 -0.52
N ILE A 31 -15.72 -1.67 0.69
CA ILE A 31 -16.61 -1.93 1.84
C ILE A 31 -18.00 -1.38 1.56
N ALA A 32 -18.12 -0.16 1.07
CA ALA A 32 -19.42 0.43 0.72
C ALA A 32 -20.16 -0.36 -0.37
N GLN A 33 -19.44 -0.95 -1.32
CA GLN A 33 -20.03 -1.69 -2.44
C GLN A 33 -20.35 -3.16 -2.13
N LYS A 34 -19.57 -3.80 -1.26
CA LYS A 34 -19.60 -5.27 -1.08
C LYS A 34 -19.74 -5.71 0.39
N GLY A 35 -19.82 -4.76 1.32
CA GLY A 35 -19.85 -5.02 2.75
C GLY A 35 -18.46 -5.26 3.36
N GLU A 36 -18.41 -5.29 4.69
CA GLU A 36 -17.17 -5.42 5.47
C GLU A 36 -16.42 -6.75 5.25
N GLY A 37 -17.13 -7.78 4.77
CA GLY A 37 -16.56 -9.10 4.46
C GLY A 37 -15.75 -9.14 3.17
N VAL A 38 -15.67 -8.05 2.40
CA VAL A 38 -14.96 -8.02 1.11
C VAL A 38 -13.46 -8.27 1.28
N GLY A 39 -12.97 -9.31 0.61
CA GLY A 39 -11.55 -9.59 0.44
C GLY A 39 -10.96 -8.81 -0.74
N ILE A 40 -9.78 -8.24 -0.57
CA ILE A 40 -9.01 -7.56 -1.62
C ILE A 40 -7.54 -7.98 -1.58
N SER A 41 -6.85 -7.84 -2.69
CA SER A 41 -5.39 -7.93 -2.80
C SER A 41 -4.78 -6.54 -2.99
N PHE A 42 -3.46 -6.37 -2.80
CA PHE A 42 -2.78 -5.09 -3.05
C PHE A 42 -2.97 -4.58 -4.49
N TYR A 43 -3.18 -5.48 -5.45
CA TYR A 43 -3.48 -5.11 -6.84
C TYR A 43 -4.76 -4.27 -6.98
N ALA A 44 -5.70 -4.36 -6.02
CA ALA A 44 -6.91 -3.54 -6.02
C ALA A 44 -6.61 -2.03 -5.97
N PHE A 45 -5.40 -1.63 -5.55
CA PHE A 45 -4.98 -0.23 -5.51
C PHE A 45 -4.60 0.33 -6.90
N PHE A 46 -4.58 -0.51 -7.93
CA PHE A 46 -4.08 -0.17 -9.26
C PHE A 46 -5.14 -0.42 -10.35
N LYS A 47 -4.93 0.23 -11.50
CA LYS A 47 -5.67 -0.12 -12.73
C LYS A 47 -5.18 -1.47 -13.22
N ASN A 48 -5.92 -2.11 -14.12
CA ASN A 48 -5.46 -3.30 -14.84
C ASN A 48 -4.39 -2.95 -15.90
N LYS A 49 -3.30 -2.30 -15.47
CA LYS A 49 -2.16 -1.85 -16.28
C LYS A 49 -1.01 -1.42 -15.36
N ASN A 50 0.23 -1.70 -15.75
CA ASN A 50 1.44 -1.37 -14.99
C ASN A 50 1.98 0.04 -15.32
N ASP A 51 1.15 1.07 -15.17
CA ASP A 51 1.55 2.46 -15.46
C ASP A 51 2.50 3.06 -14.39
N ALA A 52 2.53 2.47 -13.19
CA ALA A 52 3.34 2.95 -12.06
C ALA A 52 4.03 1.77 -11.33
N PRO A 53 5.02 1.12 -11.98
CA PRO A 53 5.64 -0.11 -11.48
C PRO A 53 6.29 0.06 -10.10
N ASP A 54 6.96 1.18 -9.83
CA ASP A 54 7.63 1.42 -8.55
C ASP A 54 6.63 1.45 -7.38
N ILE A 55 5.45 2.05 -7.59
CA ILE A 55 4.38 2.11 -6.59
C ILE A 55 3.76 0.73 -6.37
N LEU A 56 3.66 -0.06 -7.43
CA LEU A 56 3.18 -1.44 -7.36
C LEU A 56 4.13 -2.31 -6.54
N MET A 57 5.43 -2.20 -6.79
CA MET A 57 6.44 -2.95 -6.04
C MET A 57 6.48 -2.53 -4.57
N GLU A 58 6.31 -1.24 -4.27
CA GLU A 58 6.19 -0.77 -2.88
C GLU A 58 4.96 -1.37 -2.18
N ALA A 59 3.79 -1.37 -2.84
CA ALA A 59 2.58 -1.99 -2.29
C ALA A 59 2.77 -3.49 -2.07
N ALA A 60 3.40 -4.18 -3.03
CA ALA A 60 3.71 -5.60 -2.95
C ALA A 60 4.69 -5.90 -1.80
N GLN A 61 5.73 -5.09 -1.63
CA GLN A 61 6.69 -5.23 -0.53
C GLN A 61 6.03 -5.03 0.83
N TRP A 62 5.21 -3.98 0.98
CA TRP A 62 4.45 -3.75 2.21
C TRP A 62 3.52 -4.93 2.52
N TRP A 63 2.83 -5.46 1.50
CA TRP A 63 1.85 -6.53 1.65
C TRP A 63 2.47 -7.90 1.91
N ILE A 64 3.37 -8.34 1.04
CA ILE A 64 3.88 -9.72 0.98
C ILE A 64 5.09 -9.88 1.89
N GLU A 65 6.07 -8.97 1.81
CA GLU A 65 7.34 -9.13 2.52
C GLU A 65 7.22 -8.63 3.97
N LYS A 66 6.78 -7.39 4.16
CA LYS A 66 6.77 -6.73 5.48
C LYS A 66 5.68 -7.29 6.39
N HIS A 67 4.45 -7.39 5.90
CA HIS A 67 3.28 -7.77 6.72
C HIS A 67 2.79 -9.19 6.45
N GLN A 68 3.37 -9.90 5.47
CA GLN A 68 3.11 -11.31 5.17
C GLN A 68 1.60 -11.62 5.05
N LEU A 69 0.88 -10.69 4.45
CA LEU A 69 -0.55 -10.82 4.21
C LEU A 69 -0.81 -11.85 3.13
N ASP A 70 -1.90 -12.58 3.27
CA ASP A 70 -2.29 -13.60 2.30
C ASP A 70 -2.71 -12.99 0.96
N HIS A 71 -2.99 -13.83 -0.04
CA HIS A 71 -3.38 -13.36 -1.38
C HIS A 71 -4.57 -12.39 -1.36
N PHE A 72 -5.50 -12.61 -0.43
CA PHE A 72 -6.64 -11.74 -0.16
C PHE A 72 -6.81 -11.53 1.33
N GLU A 73 -7.06 -10.28 1.72
CA GLU A 73 -7.33 -9.88 3.08
C GLU A 73 -8.59 -9.02 3.12
N LYS A 74 -9.29 -9.02 4.27
CA LYS A 74 -10.47 -8.18 4.43
C LYS A 74 -10.10 -6.70 4.30
N ALA A 75 -10.87 -5.94 3.52
CA ALA A 75 -10.65 -4.50 3.33
C ALA A 75 -10.62 -3.73 4.67
N VAL A 76 -11.46 -4.09 5.63
CA VAL A 76 -11.47 -3.50 6.98
C VAL A 76 -10.16 -3.72 7.74
N LYS A 77 -9.53 -4.89 7.60
CA LYS A 77 -8.24 -5.22 8.24
C LYS A 77 -7.13 -4.35 7.65
N ILE A 78 -7.05 -4.29 6.32
CA ILE A 78 -6.02 -3.51 5.61
C ILE A 78 -6.14 -2.03 5.93
N LYS A 79 -7.35 -1.46 5.85
CA LYS A 79 -7.61 -0.07 6.23
C LYS A 79 -7.14 0.23 7.64
N THR A 80 -7.53 -0.61 8.61
CA THR A 80 -7.14 -0.45 10.03
C THR A 80 -5.62 -0.50 10.20
N MET A 81 -4.92 -1.39 9.50
CA MET A 81 -3.46 -1.47 9.55
C MET A 81 -2.81 -0.17 9.06
N ILE A 82 -3.28 0.34 7.92
CA ILE A 82 -2.76 1.59 7.34
C ILE A 82 -3.04 2.75 8.28
N GLU A 83 -4.26 2.92 8.79
CA GLU A 83 -4.62 4.00 9.74
C GLU A 83 -3.77 3.97 11.02
N LYS A 84 -3.34 2.78 11.46
CA LYS A 84 -2.43 2.60 12.61
C LYS A 84 -0.96 2.86 12.32
N GLY A 85 -0.60 3.25 11.09
CA GLY A 85 0.78 3.60 10.73
C GLY A 85 1.66 2.43 10.31
N LEU A 86 1.07 1.25 10.02
CA LEU A 86 1.83 0.07 9.59
C LEU A 86 2.32 0.17 8.14
#